data_AF-A0A2E4FIH4-F1
#
_entry.id   AF-A0A2E4FIH4-F1
#
_cell.length_a   1.000
_cell.length_b   1.000
_cell.length_c   1.000
_cell.angle_alpha   90.00
_cell.angle_beta   90.00
_cell.angle_gamma   90.00
#
_symmetry.space_group_name_H-M   'P 1'
#
loop_
_entity.id
_entity.type
_entity.pdbx_description
1 polymer ?
#
loop_
_entity_poly.entity_id
_entity_poly.type
_entity_poly.pdbx_seq_one_letter_code
_entity_poly.pdbx_strand_id
1 'polypeptide(L)'
;MSLTNRILLAMVAGIALGSLLEWLMGALDPAGGLHAFIENGLILGLFDVVGRVFIASLKLLVVPLVMVSLICGMSSLGASSRMGSIAGRTIGLYLFTTCVAVTLGLSAALLIGPGKGVEAMASAAYEAKAAPPLTDTLVNIFPSNPFKAMAEGQMLQVIVFALLVGFALTRAGDAGERIAKWFRDMEVIVMKMVGILIELAPYGVFALLTKLFATMGFGTIVDLAAYFFTLLGVLLFHGLVVYTSLLRTLTGLSPVVLLQKMRRVWAFAFSTASSGATLPITLRTVEKRLGVSKSVAGFSVPLGATINMDGTAIMQGVATVFIAQVYGVDLTSGQILMVVLTATLASIGTAAVPGVGLITLALVLQQAGLPVEGVALIIGVDRFLDMVRTMVNVTGDATVATIVAHQEGQLDQDIYLDPNADHGGDLEEPQTTGAAA
;
A
#
# COMPACT_ATOMS: atom_id res chain seq x y z
N MET A 1 -1.35 2.53 25.08
CA MET A 1 -0.75 3.27 23.95
C MET A 1 -1.41 2.80 22.66
N SER A 2 -1.68 3.69 21.70
CA SER A 2 -2.16 3.28 20.38
C SER A 2 -1.12 2.38 19.70
N LEU A 3 -1.56 1.49 18.81
CA LEU A 3 -0.68 0.61 18.05
C LEU A 3 0.38 1.40 17.28
N THR A 4 -0.01 2.51 16.65
CA THR A 4 0.90 3.42 15.97
C THR A 4 2.01 3.90 16.90
N ASN A 5 1.67 4.34 18.12
CA ASN A 5 2.68 4.80 19.08
C ASN A 5 3.59 3.67 19.53
N ARG A 6 3.08 2.44 19.67
CA ARG A 6 3.93 1.26 19.98
C ARG A 6 4.93 0.98 18.87
N ILE A 7 4.49 1.08 17.60
CA ILE A 7 5.37 0.90 16.45
C ILE A 7 6.41 2.03 16.37
N LEU A 8 6.00 3.30 16.52
CA LEU A 8 6.93 4.43 16.50
C LEU A 8 7.97 4.34 17.62
N LEU A 9 7.55 3.98 18.83
CA LEU A 9 8.46 3.76 19.95
C LEU A 9 9.42 2.60 19.66
N ALA A 10 8.91 1.50 19.12
CA ALA A 10 9.73 0.37 18.69
C ALA A 10 10.73 0.75 17.58
N MET A 11 10.36 1.63 16.65
CA MET A 11 11.28 2.14 15.65
C MET A 11 12.40 2.96 16.27
N VAL A 12 12.05 3.96 17.09
CA VAL A 12 13.04 4.83 17.74
C VAL A 12 13.97 4.00 18.62
N ALA A 13 13.41 3.07 19.39
CA ALA A 13 14.18 2.15 20.22
C ALA A 13 15.08 1.23 19.39
N GLY A 14 14.59 0.69 18.27
CA GLY A 14 15.35 -0.20 17.40
C GLY A 14 16.49 0.54 16.68
N ILE A 15 16.24 1.75 16.19
CA ILE A 15 17.25 2.62 15.61
C ILE A 15 18.32 2.98 16.63
N ALA A 16 17.91 3.39 17.84
CA ALA A 16 18.83 3.77 18.90
C ALA A 16 19.68 2.58 19.36
N LEU A 17 19.07 1.41 19.57
CA LEU A 17 19.79 0.19 19.95
C LEU A 17 20.71 -0.28 18.83
N GLY A 18 20.24 -0.31 17.58
CA GLY A 18 21.04 -0.71 16.43
C GLY A 18 22.27 0.19 16.27
N SER A 19 22.08 1.50 16.33
CA SER A 19 23.19 2.48 16.24
C SER A 19 24.17 2.33 17.42
N LEU A 20 23.66 2.06 18.63
CA LEU A 20 24.51 1.80 19.79
C LEU A 20 25.33 0.51 19.62
N LEU A 21 24.72 -0.54 19.09
CA LEU A 21 25.40 -1.81 18.81
C LEU A 21 26.47 -1.66 17.74
N GLU A 22 26.21 -0.90 16.67
CA GLU A 22 27.22 -0.60 15.65
C GLU A 22 28.42 0.15 16.24
N TRP A 23 28.17 1.22 16.99
CA TRP A 23 29.23 1.96 17.67
C TRP A 23 30.04 1.08 18.63
N LEU A 24 29.35 0.24 19.41
CA LEU A 24 29.98 -0.70 20.33
C LEU A 24 30.82 -1.75 19.58
N MET A 25 30.33 -2.31 18.48
CA MET A 25 31.07 -3.26 17.66
C MET A 25 32.33 -2.63 17.04
N GLY A 26 32.26 -1.36 16.62
CA GLY A 26 33.41 -0.62 16.10
C GLY A 26 34.49 -0.33 17.15
N ALA A 27 34.13 -0.32 18.44
CA ALA A 27 35.06 -0.12 19.56
C ALA A 27 35.65 -1.43 20.12
N LEU A 28 35.10 -2.59 19.75
CA LEU A 28 35.52 -3.91 20.24
C LEU A 28 36.50 -4.57 19.26
N ASP A 29 37.43 -5.38 19.79
CA ASP A 29 38.31 -6.21 18.97
C ASP A 29 37.47 -7.25 18.18
N PRO A 30 37.54 -7.28 16.84
CA PRO A 30 36.82 -8.24 16.01
C PRO A 30 37.11 -9.70 16.36
N ALA A 31 38.29 -10.00 16.91
CA ALA A 31 38.66 -11.35 17.33
C ALA A 31 38.15 -11.74 18.74
N GLY A 32 37.52 -10.80 19.46
CA GLY A 32 37.04 -11.00 20.81
C GLY A 32 35.72 -11.80 20.88
N GLY A 33 35.60 -12.68 21.88
CA GLY A 33 34.38 -13.47 22.09
C GLY A 33 33.12 -12.63 22.34
N LEU A 34 33.27 -11.41 22.87
CA LEU A 34 32.16 -10.47 23.04
C LEU A 34 31.67 -9.89 21.70
N HIS A 35 32.59 -9.56 20.79
CA HIS A 35 32.24 -9.13 19.44
C HIS A 35 31.47 -10.24 18.72
N ALA A 36 32.00 -11.46 18.75
CA ALA A 36 31.36 -12.63 18.14
C ALA A 36 29.96 -12.92 18.74
N PHE A 37 29.76 -12.73 20.04
CA PHE A 37 28.44 -12.90 20.67
C PHE A 37 27.44 -11.81 20.24
N ILE A 38 27.86 -10.55 20.18
CA ILE A 38 26.99 -9.44 19.75
C ILE A 38 26.61 -9.60 18.27
N GLU A 39 27.59 -9.88 17.41
CA GLU A 39 27.38 -10.05 15.98
C GLU A 39 26.53 -11.30 15.69
N ASN A 40 26.97 -12.48 16.12
CA ASN A 40 26.33 -13.74 15.72
C ASN A 40 25.16 -14.15 16.63
N GLY A 41 25.20 -13.79 17.90
CA GLY A 41 24.15 -14.15 18.86
C GLY A 41 22.98 -13.16 18.88
N LEU A 42 23.28 -11.86 18.93
CA LEU A 42 22.27 -10.81 19.02
C LEU A 42 21.81 -10.31 17.64
N ILE A 43 22.73 -9.78 16.83
CA ILE A 43 22.41 -9.10 15.55
C ILE A 43 21.96 -10.10 14.48
N LEU A 44 22.83 -11.04 14.12
CA LEU A 44 22.57 -12.09 13.12
C LEU A 44 21.81 -13.30 13.69
N GLY A 45 21.70 -13.38 15.01
CA GLY A 45 20.94 -14.41 15.72
C GLY A 45 19.53 -13.90 16.05
N LEU A 46 19.33 -13.47 17.30
CA LEU A 46 18.02 -13.11 17.84
C LEU A 46 17.24 -12.11 16.95
N PHE A 47 17.84 -10.99 16.59
CA PHE A 47 17.16 -9.94 15.82
C PHE A 47 16.88 -10.38 14.38
N ASP A 48 17.81 -11.09 13.73
CA ASP A 48 17.58 -11.64 12.39
C ASP A 48 16.46 -12.68 12.39
N VAL A 49 16.45 -13.61 13.36
CA VAL A 49 15.41 -14.64 13.45
C VAL A 49 14.04 -14.00 13.65
N VAL A 50 13.90 -13.08 14.61
CA VAL A 50 12.62 -12.38 14.84
C VAL A 50 12.20 -11.58 13.61
N GLY A 51 13.14 -10.88 12.97
CA GLY A 51 12.88 -10.13 11.75
C GLY A 51 12.43 -11.02 10.59
N ARG A 52 13.12 -12.14 10.32
CA ARG A 52 12.76 -13.09 9.25
C ARG A 52 11.42 -13.76 9.50
N VAL A 53 11.14 -14.16 10.74
CA VAL A 53 9.83 -14.72 11.11
C VAL A 53 8.74 -13.71 10.83
N PHE A 54 8.93 -12.45 11.21
CA PHE A 54 7.97 -11.39 10.91
C PHE A 54 7.75 -11.21 9.40
N ILE A 55 8.81 -11.16 8.59
CA ILE A 55 8.70 -11.09 7.12
C ILE A 55 7.99 -12.33 6.54
N ALA A 56 8.29 -13.52 7.04
CA ALA A 56 7.65 -14.76 6.60
C ALA A 56 6.14 -14.76 6.94
N SER A 57 5.77 -14.28 8.13
CA SER A 57 4.36 -14.09 8.50
C SER A 57 3.66 -13.09 7.59
N LEU A 58 4.33 -12.00 7.19
CA LEU A 58 3.77 -11.05 6.23
C LEU A 58 3.51 -11.72 4.87
N LYS A 59 4.49 -12.47 4.34
CA LYS A 59 4.39 -13.20 3.06
C LYS A 59 3.26 -14.24 3.08
N LEU A 60 3.02 -14.90 4.21
CA LEU A 60 1.96 -15.90 4.38
C LEU A 60 0.57 -15.36 4.01
N LEU A 61 0.29 -14.09 4.32
CA LEU A 61 -1.04 -13.52 4.13
C LEU A 61 -1.30 -13.01 2.70
N VAL A 62 -0.27 -12.90 1.85
CA VAL A 62 -0.37 -12.24 0.53
C VAL A 62 -1.35 -12.95 -0.39
N VAL A 63 -1.13 -14.25 -0.63
CA VAL A 63 -1.91 -15.00 -1.63
C VAL A 63 -3.38 -15.11 -1.21
N PRO A 64 -3.72 -15.52 0.04
CA PRO A 64 -5.11 -15.62 0.47
C PRO A 64 -5.82 -14.28 0.42
N LEU A 65 -5.15 -13.21 0.86
CA LEU A 65 -5.73 -11.87 0.89
C LEU A 65 -6.05 -11.35 -0.51
N VAL A 66 -5.06 -11.38 -1.41
CA VAL A 66 -5.24 -10.88 -2.78
C VAL A 66 -6.34 -11.65 -3.48
N MET A 67 -6.37 -12.99 -3.35
CA MET A 67 -7.40 -13.82 -3.97
C MET A 67 -8.80 -13.46 -3.46
N VAL A 68 -8.99 -13.46 -2.14
CA VAL A 68 -10.30 -13.25 -1.52
C VAL A 68 -10.80 -11.82 -1.78
N SER A 69 -9.95 -10.81 -1.59
CA SER A 69 -10.34 -9.41 -1.79
C SER A 69 -10.65 -9.09 -3.25
N LEU A 70 -9.93 -9.66 -4.22
CA LEU A 70 -10.25 -9.46 -5.64
C LEU A 70 -11.56 -10.12 -6.07
N ILE A 71 -11.85 -11.33 -5.56
CA ILE A 71 -13.12 -12.01 -5.83
C ILE A 71 -14.28 -11.21 -5.22
N CYS A 72 -14.12 -10.73 -3.99
CA CYS A 72 -15.12 -9.87 -3.31
C CYS A 72 -15.32 -8.56 -4.07
N GLY A 73 -14.23 -7.87 -4.42
CA GLY A 73 -14.25 -6.62 -5.17
C GLY A 73 -14.98 -6.77 -6.50
N MET A 74 -14.63 -7.78 -7.29
CA MET A 74 -15.25 -8.03 -8.60
C MET A 74 -16.70 -8.51 -8.52
N SER A 75 -17.04 -9.34 -7.51
CA SER A 75 -18.41 -9.83 -7.34
C SER A 75 -19.40 -8.77 -6.83
N SER A 76 -18.91 -7.72 -6.16
CA SER A 76 -19.74 -6.59 -5.70
C SER A 76 -20.34 -5.75 -6.84
N LEU A 77 -19.85 -5.91 -8.09
CA LEU A 77 -20.24 -5.11 -9.26
C LEU A 77 -21.58 -5.53 -9.89
N GLY A 78 -22.15 -6.67 -9.50
CA GLY A 78 -23.27 -7.31 -10.20
C GLY A 78 -24.70 -6.85 -9.87
N ALA A 79 -24.91 -5.89 -8.96
CA ALA A 79 -26.23 -5.72 -8.32
C ALA A 79 -27.22 -4.73 -8.97
N SER A 80 -26.87 -3.89 -9.96
CA SER A 80 -27.84 -2.97 -10.59
C SER A 80 -27.36 -2.37 -11.93
N SER A 81 -28.28 -2.18 -12.88
CA SER A 81 -28.01 -1.60 -14.22
C SER A 81 -27.49 -0.15 -14.18
N ARG A 82 -27.79 0.62 -13.13
CA ARG A 82 -27.20 1.95 -12.89
C ARG A 82 -25.87 1.89 -12.12
N MET A 83 -25.62 0.80 -11.39
CA MET A 83 -24.34 0.58 -10.69
C MET A 83 -23.21 0.31 -11.68
N GLY A 84 -23.50 -0.27 -12.85
CA GLY A 84 -22.50 -0.58 -13.87
C GLY A 84 -21.70 0.63 -14.38
N SER A 85 -22.34 1.79 -14.59
CA SER A 85 -21.65 3.02 -15.03
C SER A 85 -20.76 3.59 -13.93
N ILE A 86 -21.28 3.70 -12.72
CA ILE A 86 -20.55 4.15 -11.52
C ILE A 86 -19.33 3.26 -11.29
N ALA A 87 -19.54 1.93 -11.32
CA ALA A 87 -18.50 0.93 -11.17
C ALA A 87 -17.42 1.03 -12.24
N GLY A 88 -17.81 1.05 -13.51
CA GLY A 88 -16.88 1.13 -14.64
C GLY A 88 -16.03 2.39 -14.61
N ARG A 89 -16.64 3.55 -14.33
CA ARG A 89 -15.92 4.83 -14.21
C ARG A 89 -15.00 4.85 -12.99
N THR A 90 -15.45 4.35 -11.84
CA THR A 90 -14.65 4.28 -10.62
C THR A 90 -13.41 3.40 -10.81
N ILE A 91 -13.59 2.18 -11.30
CA ILE A 91 -12.48 1.24 -11.55
C ILE A 91 -11.54 1.79 -12.61
N GLY A 92 -12.08 2.30 -13.73
CA GLY A 92 -11.28 2.89 -14.79
C GLY A 92 -10.41 4.05 -14.30
N LEU A 93 -10.96 4.93 -13.47
CA LEU A 93 -10.22 6.03 -12.87
C LEU A 93 -9.16 5.53 -11.89
N TYR A 94 -9.47 4.58 -11.00
CA TYR A 94 -8.46 4.03 -10.08
C TYR A 94 -7.30 3.34 -10.82
N LEU A 95 -7.59 2.51 -11.82
CA LEU A 95 -6.52 1.88 -12.61
C LEU A 95 -5.67 2.90 -13.35
N PHE A 96 -6.30 3.96 -13.88
CA PHE A 96 -5.60 5.05 -14.54
C PHE A 96 -4.70 5.80 -13.55
N THR A 97 -5.22 6.21 -12.40
CA THR A 97 -4.44 6.97 -11.40
C THR A 97 -3.31 6.12 -10.83
N THR A 98 -3.52 4.84 -10.55
CA THR A 98 -2.46 3.93 -10.09
C THR A 98 -1.35 3.79 -11.13
N CYS A 99 -1.71 3.62 -12.40
CA CYS A 99 -0.76 3.51 -13.49
C CYS A 99 0.09 4.79 -13.64
N VAL A 100 -0.55 5.96 -13.54
CA VAL A 100 0.14 7.26 -13.50
C VAL A 100 1.06 7.35 -12.27
N ALA A 101 0.59 6.89 -11.11
CA ALA A 101 1.31 6.94 -9.84
C ALA A 101 2.60 6.11 -9.89
N VAL A 102 2.55 4.84 -10.32
CA VAL A 102 3.76 4.00 -10.45
C VAL A 102 4.71 4.54 -11.52
N THR A 103 4.18 5.03 -12.64
CA THR A 103 5.00 5.60 -13.73
C THR A 103 5.74 6.85 -13.24
N LEU A 104 5.06 7.69 -12.45
CA LEU A 104 5.65 8.86 -11.82
C LEU A 104 6.74 8.45 -10.82
N GLY A 105 6.49 7.44 -9.97
CA GLY A 105 7.47 6.91 -9.02
C GLY A 105 8.73 6.37 -9.69
N LEU A 106 8.57 5.54 -10.72
CA LEU A 106 9.66 5.03 -11.54
C LEU A 106 10.45 6.16 -12.21
N SER A 107 9.75 7.08 -12.87
CA SER A 107 10.39 8.17 -13.62
C SER A 107 11.18 9.09 -12.70
N ALA A 108 10.60 9.49 -11.56
CA ALA A 108 11.27 10.33 -10.59
C ALA A 108 12.50 9.64 -9.99
N ALA A 109 12.40 8.35 -9.64
CA ALA A 109 13.52 7.61 -9.09
C ALA A 109 14.63 7.36 -10.12
N LEU A 110 14.30 7.12 -11.40
CA LEU A 110 15.30 7.00 -12.45
C LEU A 110 16.05 8.31 -12.70
N LEU A 111 15.36 9.46 -12.59
CA LEU A 111 15.95 10.79 -12.75
C LEU A 111 16.83 11.18 -11.57
N ILE A 112 16.35 10.97 -10.33
CA ILE A 112 17.06 11.36 -9.11
C ILE A 112 18.20 10.39 -8.79
N GLY A 113 17.99 9.10 -9.03
CA GLY A 113 18.95 8.05 -8.70
C GLY A 113 19.15 7.85 -7.20
N PRO A 114 18.09 7.62 -6.39
CA PRO A 114 18.17 7.60 -4.94
C PRO A 114 19.01 6.46 -4.36
N GLY A 115 19.32 5.42 -5.13
CA GLY A 115 20.17 4.30 -4.72
C GLY A 115 21.62 4.40 -5.23
N LYS A 116 21.96 5.43 -6.01
CA LYS A 116 23.33 5.61 -6.50
C LYS A 116 24.24 6.06 -5.35
N GLY A 117 25.36 5.38 -5.17
CA GLY A 117 26.33 5.69 -4.11
C GLY A 117 26.03 5.02 -2.77
N VAL A 118 24.94 4.25 -2.66
CA VAL A 118 24.68 3.39 -1.51
C VAL A 118 25.50 2.12 -1.69
N GLU A 119 26.65 2.03 -1.01
CA GLU A 119 27.42 0.79 -0.96
C GLU A 119 26.69 -0.22 -0.05
N ALA A 120 25.84 -1.07 -0.61
CA ALA A 120 25.32 -2.20 0.15
C ALA A 120 26.38 -3.30 0.29
N MET A 121 26.25 -4.06 1.38
CA MET A 121 26.92 -5.34 1.69
C MET A 121 26.72 -6.46 0.65
N ALA A 122 26.48 -6.15 -0.63
CA ALA A 122 26.38 -7.12 -1.70
C ALA A 122 27.79 -7.53 -2.17
N SER A 123 28.55 -8.21 -1.30
CA SER A 123 29.76 -8.93 -1.70
C SER A 123 29.46 -10.19 -2.52
N ALA A 124 28.20 -10.43 -2.89
CA ALA A 124 27.78 -11.48 -3.80
C ALA A 124 27.17 -10.80 -5.04
N ALA A 125 27.82 -10.96 -6.19
CA ALA A 125 27.28 -10.57 -7.49
C ALA A 125 25.89 -11.19 -7.64
N TYR A 126 24.85 -10.37 -7.52
CA TYR A 126 23.49 -10.81 -7.80
C TYR A 126 23.34 -10.93 -9.32
N GLU A 127 23.29 -12.16 -9.83
CA GLU A 127 22.88 -12.38 -11.21
C GLU A 127 21.36 -12.22 -11.29
N ALA A 128 20.94 -11.07 -11.85
CA ALA A 128 19.55 -10.87 -12.21
C ALA A 128 19.10 -11.96 -13.19
N LYS A 129 18.01 -12.64 -12.85
CA LYS A 129 17.40 -13.60 -13.78
C LYS A 129 16.94 -12.86 -15.03
N ALA A 130 17.23 -13.41 -16.21
CA ALA A 130 16.75 -12.86 -17.46
C ALA A 130 15.21 -12.73 -17.43
N ALA A 131 14.72 -11.51 -17.68
CA ALA A 131 13.29 -11.27 -17.78
C ALA A 131 12.73 -12.06 -18.97
N PRO A 132 11.60 -12.77 -18.81
CA PRO A 132 10.99 -13.49 -19.93
C PRO A 132 10.59 -12.53 -21.06
N PRO A 133 10.57 -12.99 -22.32
CA PRO A 133 10.08 -12.20 -23.45
C PRO A 133 8.67 -11.64 -23.19
N LEU A 134 8.38 -10.44 -23.68
CA LEU A 134 7.07 -9.79 -23.49
C LEU A 134 5.90 -10.69 -23.94
N THR A 135 6.09 -11.45 -25.03
CA THR A 135 5.10 -12.42 -25.53
C THR A 135 4.82 -13.51 -24.50
N ASP A 136 5.87 -14.05 -23.89
CA ASP A 136 5.76 -15.09 -22.87
C ASP A 136 5.18 -14.51 -21.60
N THR A 137 5.51 -13.27 -21.24
CA THR A 137 4.86 -12.56 -20.15
C THR A 137 3.35 -12.43 -20.38
N LEU A 138 2.92 -11.98 -21.57
CA LEU A 138 1.50 -11.81 -21.91
C LEU A 138 0.74 -13.14 -21.86
N VAL A 139 1.35 -14.23 -22.32
CA VAL A 139 0.78 -15.58 -22.21
C VAL A 139 0.73 -16.02 -20.75
N ASN A 140 1.81 -15.80 -19.99
CA ASN A 140 1.95 -16.20 -18.59
C ASN A 140 1.11 -15.34 -17.62
N ILE A 141 0.37 -14.34 -18.11
CA ILE A 141 -0.70 -13.67 -17.35
C ILE A 141 -1.83 -14.64 -17.04
N PHE A 142 -2.11 -15.58 -17.95
CA PHE A 142 -3.18 -16.55 -17.82
C PHE A 142 -2.63 -17.86 -17.20
N PRO A 143 -3.08 -18.26 -15.99
CA PRO A 143 -2.64 -19.51 -15.40
C PRO A 143 -3.17 -20.70 -16.19
N SER A 144 -2.29 -21.65 -16.51
CA SER A 144 -2.70 -23.01 -16.88
C SER A 144 -3.17 -23.82 -15.67
N ASN A 145 -2.70 -23.49 -14.46
CA ASN A 145 -3.14 -24.07 -13.20
C ASN A 145 -3.15 -23.01 -12.08
N PRO A 146 -4.33 -22.52 -11.66
CA PRO A 146 -4.42 -21.47 -10.65
C PRO A 146 -3.96 -21.91 -9.25
N PHE A 147 -4.08 -23.20 -8.91
CA PHE A 147 -3.62 -23.71 -7.63
C PHE A 147 -2.09 -23.75 -7.56
N LYS A 148 -1.44 -24.15 -8.66
CA LYS A 148 0.02 -24.05 -8.80
C LYS A 148 0.46 -22.60 -8.73
N ALA A 149 -0.23 -21.69 -9.42
CA ALA A 149 0.06 -20.26 -9.38
C ALA A 149 -0.03 -19.70 -7.95
N MET A 150 -1.04 -20.09 -7.17
CA MET A 150 -1.15 -19.71 -5.75
C MET A 150 -0.02 -20.30 -4.89
N ALA A 151 0.32 -21.57 -5.09
CA ALA A 151 1.38 -22.23 -4.33
C ALA A 151 2.78 -21.65 -4.63
N GLU A 152 3.03 -21.27 -5.88
CA GLU A 152 4.31 -20.69 -6.32
C GLU A 152 4.36 -19.16 -6.19
N GLY A 153 3.27 -18.51 -5.76
CA GLY A 153 3.18 -17.06 -5.65
C GLY A 153 3.22 -16.33 -7.00
N GLN A 154 2.74 -16.95 -8.08
CA GLN A 154 2.62 -16.34 -9.40
C GLN A 154 1.44 -15.35 -9.43
N MET A 155 1.60 -14.20 -8.79
CA MET A 155 0.49 -13.32 -8.44
C MET A 155 -0.28 -12.77 -9.63
N LEU A 156 0.37 -12.46 -10.76
CA LEU A 156 -0.33 -11.97 -11.94
C LEU A 156 -1.41 -12.97 -12.41
N GLN A 157 -1.08 -14.25 -12.34
CA GLN A 157 -2.01 -15.34 -12.64
C GLN A 157 -3.08 -15.49 -11.56
N VAL A 158 -2.72 -15.36 -10.28
CA VAL A 158 -3.68 -15.37 -9.16
C VAL A 158 -4.71 -14.25 -9.33
N ILE A 159 -4.26 -13.04 -9.71
CA ILE A 159 -5.10 -11.87 -9.95
C ILE A 159 -6.08 -12.15 -11.08
N VAL A 160 -5.59 -12.61 -12.24
CA VAL A 160 -6.44 -12.91 -13.40
C VAL A 160 -7.48 -13.98 -13.06
N PHE A 161 -7.06 -15.04 -12.37
CA PHE A 161 -7.97 -16.08 -11.91
C PHE A 161 -9.02 -15.53 -10.95
N ALA A 162 -8.63 -14.73 -9.96
CA ALA A 162 -9.53 -14.12 -8.99
C ALA A 162 -10.57 -13.20 -9.64
N LEU A 163 -10.14 -12.38 -10.63
CA LEU A 163 -11.04 -11.52 -11.40
C LEU A 163 -12.02 -12.33 -12.25
N LEU A 164 -11.56 -13.39 -12.92
CA LEU A 164 -12.44 -14.29 -13.70
C LEU A 164 -13.47 -14.98 -12.80
N VAL A 165 -13.05 -15.45 -11.63
CA VAL A 165 -13.95 -16.05 -10.63
C VAL A 165 -14.99 -15.02 -10.18
N GLY A 166 -14.57 -13.83 -9.74
CA GLY A 166 -15.49 -12.79 -9.28
C GLY A 166 -16.48 -12.34 -10.36
N PHE A 167 -16.03 -12.21 -11.61
CA PHE A 167 -16.89 -11.91 -12.75
C PHE A 167 -17.89 -13.04 -13.03
N ALA A 168 -17.46 -14.30 -12.97
CA ALA A 168 -18.35 -15.46 -13.11
C ALA A 168 -19.42 -15.50 -12.00
N LEU A 169 -19.06 -15.16 -10.75
CA LEU A 169 -20.02 -15.08 -9.65
C LEU A 169 -21.16 -14.11 -9.94
N THR A 170 -20.89 -12.95 -10.54
CA THR A 170 -21.95 -11.98 -10.92
C THR A 170 -22.95 -12.50 -11.96
N ARG A 171 -22.57 -13.53 -12.73
CA ARG A 171 -23.40 -14.11 -13.80
C ARG A 171 -23.99 -15.49 -13.46
N ALA A 172 -23.62 -16.05 -12.32
CA ALA A 172 -24.07 -17.38 -11.89
C ALA A 172 -25.40 -17.35 -11.10
N GLY A 173 -26.09 -16.20 -11.03
CA GLY A 173 -27.36 -16.05 -10.31
C GLY A 173 -27.24 -16.41 -8.83
N ASP A 174 -28.23 -17.14 -8.29
CA ASP A 174 -28.27 -17.52 -6.87
C ASP A 174 -27.06 -18.35 -6.43
N ALA A 175 -26.51 -19.18 -7.32
CA ALA A 175 -25.30 -19.94 -7.02
C ALA A 175 -24.10 -19.02 -6.84
N GLY A 176 -23.98 -18.00 -7.70
CA GLY A 176 -22.96 -16.97 -7.61
C GLY A 176 -23.05 -16.18 -6.31
N GLU A 177 -24.26 -15.74 -5.93
CA GLU A 177 -24.47 -14.95 -4.72
C GLU A 177 -24.15 -15.74 -3.43
N ARG A 178 -24.46 -17.04 -3.38
CA ARG A 178 -24.09 -17.90 -2.23
C ARG A 178 -22.58 -17.98 -2.05
N ILE A 179 -21.82 -18.15 -3.13
CA ILE A 179 -20.37 -18.22 -3.07
C ILE A 179 -19.76 -16.84 -2.81
N ALA A 180 -20.32 -15.77 -3.37
CA ALA A 180 -19.89 -14.40 -3.08
C ALA A 180 -20.05 -14.05 -1.59
N LYS A 181 -21.13 -14.48 -0.93
CA LYS A 181 -21.28 -14.36 0.53
C LYS A 181 -20.18 -15.09 1.30
N TRP A 182 -19.88 -16.32 0.92
CA TRP A 182 -18.80 -17.09 1.55
C TRP A 182 -17.44 -16.40 1.41
N PHE A 183 -17.12 -15.83 0.25
CA PHE A 183 -15.89 -15.06 0.06
C PHE A 183 -15.86 -13.79 0.90
N ARG A 184 -17.00 -13.08 1.07
CA ARG A 184 -17.07 -11.93 1.99
C ARG A 184 -16.84 -12.32 3.45
N ASP A 185 -17.35 -13.47 3.88
CA ASP A 185 -17.07 -14.00 5.22
C ASP A 185 -15.58 -14.38 5.38
N MET A 186 -14.98 -14.98 4.34
CA MET A 186 -13.54 -15.25 4.29
C MET A 186 -12.71 -13.96 4.35
N GLU A 187 -13.14 -12.89 3.67
CA GLU A 187 -12.45 -11.60 3.69
C GLU A 187 -12.36 -11.05 5.12
N VAL A 188 -13.48 -11.10 5.86
CA VAL A 188 -13.51 -10.70 7.27
C VAL A 188 -12.53 -11.52 8.11
N ILE A 189 -12.43 -12.83 7.88
CA ILE A 189 -11.51 -13.71 8.61
C ILE A 189 -10.05 -13.39 8.26
N VAL A 190 -9.72 -13.24 6.98
CA VAL A 190 -8.36 -12.88 6.53
C VAL A 190 -7.95 -11.52 7.12
N MET A 191 -8.85 -10.54 7.13
CA MET A 191 -8.60 -9.23 7.74
C MET A 191 -8.35 -9.32 9.25
N LYS A 192 -9.02 -10.24 9.98
CA LYS A 192 -8.68 -10.52 11.39
C LYS A 192 -7.29 -11.13 11.55
N MET A 193 -6.89 -12.05 10.67
CA MET A 193 -5.53 -12.61 10.67
C MET A 193 -4.48 -11.52 10.45
N VAL A 194 -4.74 -10.59 9.52
CA VAL A 194 -3.88 -9.44 9.29
C VAL A 194 -3.80 -8.55 10.54
N GLY A 195 -4.92 -8.32 11.22
CA GLY A 195 -4.95 -7.58 12.50
C GLY A 195 -4.06 -8.19 13.58
N ILE A 196 -4.15 -9.52 13.79
CA ILE A 196 -3.29 -10.25 14.75
C ILE A 196 -1.82 -10.06 14.40
N LEU A 197 -1.47 -10.17 13.12
CA LEU A 197 -0.09 -10.01 12.66
C LEU A 197 0.42 -8.59 12.91
N ILE A 198 -0.39 -7.58 12.62
CA ILE A 198 -0.03 -6.17 12.83
C ILE A 198 0.23 -5.88 14.31
N GLU A 199 -0.43 -6.57 15.25
CA GLU A 199 -0.10 -6.42 16.68
C GLU A 199 1.32 -6.90 17.03
N LEU A 200 1.89 -7.80 16.22
CA LEU A 200 3.28 -8.26 16.32
C LEU A 200 4.27 -7.29 15.63
N ALA A 201 3.78 -6.35 14.82
CA ALA A 201 4.62 -5.42 14.06
C ALA A 201 5.61 -4.62 14.92
N PRO A 202 5.29 -4.12 16.14
CA PRO A 202 6.28 -3.44 16.97
C PRO A 202 7.54 -4.28 17.21
N TYR A 203 7.40 -5.58 17.46
CA TYR A 203 8.54 -6.46 17.74
C TYR A 203 9.34 -6.77 16.47
N GLY A 204 8.64 -7.07 15.37
CA GLY A 204 9.28 -7.32 14.08
C GLY A 204 10.04 -6.10 13.56
N VAL A 205 9.40 -4.92 13.61
CA VAL A 205 10.01 -3.64 13.22
C VAL A 205 11.21 -3.30 14.11
N PHE A 206 11.10 -3.47 15.43
CA PHE A 206 12.22 -3.27 16.35
C PHE A 206 13.42 -4.15 15.99
N ALA A 207 13.20 -5.45 15.78
CA ALA A 207 14.26 -6.40 15.47
C ALA A 207 14.91 -6.10 14.11
N LEU A 208 14.10 -5.83 13.08
CA LEU A 208 14.58 -5.48 11.74
C LEU A 208 15.41 -4.20 11.76
N LEU A 209 14.91 -3.14 12.42
CA LEU A 209 15.62 -1.87 12.54
C LEU A 209 16.89 -1.98 13.36
N THR A 210 16.86 -2.72 14.47
CA THR A 210 18.04 -2.97 15.29
C THR A 210 19.12 -3.65 14.47
N LYS A 211 18.79 -4.74 13.77
CA LYS A 211 19.73 -5.45 12.89
C LYS A 211 20.28 -4.50 11.82
N LEU A 212 19.38 -3.80 11.12
CA LEU A 212 19.72 -2.93 10.00
C LEU A 212 20.75 -1.85 10.42
N PHE A 213 20.47 -1.13 11.49
CA PHE A 213 21.34 -0.05 11.97
C PHE A 213 22.60 -0.57 12.66
N ALA A 214 22.55 -1.77 13.26
CA ALA A 214 23.73 -2.43 13.81
C ALA A 214 24.72 -2.89 12.74
N THR A 215 24.23 -3.22 11.53
CA THR A 215 25.08 -3.67 10.42
C THR A 215 25.51 -2.54 9.48
N MET A 216 24.68 -1.51 9.28
CA MET A 216 24.93 -0.49 8.25
C MET A 216 25.52 0.83 8.80
N GLY A 217 25.41 1.09 10.11
CA GLY A 217 25.92 2.33 10.71
C GLY A 217 25.18 3.60 10.28
N PHE A 218 25.61 4.74 10.85
CA PHE A 218 24.92 6.03 10.67
C PHE A 218 25.09 6.63 9.25
N GLY A 219 26.14 6.23 8.52
CA GLY A 219 26.40 6.68 7.14
C GLY A 219 25.28 6.29 6.18
N THR A 220 24.77 5.06 6.28
CA THR A 220 23.70 4.57 5.39
C THR A 220 22.32 5.19 5.67
N ILE A 221 22.15 5.88 6.80
CA ILE A 221 20.93 6.68 7.06
C ILE A 221 20.88 7.89 6.11
N VAL A 222 22.03 8.51 5.84
CA VAL A 222 22.15 9.60 4.86
C VAL A 222 21.87 9.07 3.46
N ASP A 223 22.36 7.87 3.15
CA ASP A 223 22.09 7.19 1.87
C ASP A 223 20.59 6.87 1.69
N LEU A 224 19.90 6.46 2.75
CA LEU A 224 18.45 6.25 2.76
C LEU A 224 17.65 7.55 2.75
N ALA A 225 18.25 8.69 3.09
CA ALA A 225 17.57 9.98 3.06
C ALA A 225 17.18 10.35 1.62
N ALA A 226 18.04 10.04 0.64
CA ALA A 226 17.72 10.25 -0.78
C ALA A 226 16.48 9.47 -1.20
N TYR A 227 16.38 8.19 -0.82
CA TYR A 227 15.18 7.38 -1.02
C TYR A 227 13.95 7.98 -0.32
N PHE A 228 14.08 8.32 0.96
CA PHE A 228 12.99 8.86 1.77
C PHE A 228 12.42 10.14 1.17
N PHE A 229 13.26 11.13 0.86
CA PHE A 229 12.82 12.42 0.34
C PHE A 229 12.33 12.31 -1.11
N THR A 230 12.88 11.40 -1.92
CA THR A 230 12.36 11.11 -3.26
C THR A 230 10.93 10.57 -3.15
N LEU A 231 10.72 9.53 -2.34
CA LEU A 231 9.38 8.94 -2.17
C LEU A 231 8.40 9.96 -1.58
N LEU A 232 8.79 10.67 -0.53
CA LEU A 232 7.96 11.71 0.07
C LEU A 232 7.57 12.80 -0.93
N GLY A 233 8.54 13.30 -1.71
CA GLY A 233 8.31 14.32 -2.73
C GLY A 233 7.33 13.85 -3.80
N VAL A 234 7.47 12.62 -4.30
CA VAL A 234 6.56 12.06 -5.31
C VAL A 234 5.16 11.84 -4.75
N LEU A 235 5.03 11.34 -3.51
CA LEU A 235 3.73 11.18 -2.85
C LEU A 235 2.99 12.51 -2.70
N LEU A 236 3.70 13.55 -2.24
CA LEU A 236 3.13 14.89 -2.11
C LEU A 236 2.78 15.47 -3.48
N PHE A 237 3.62 15.27 -4.50
CA PHE A 237 3.33 15.71 -5.85
C PHE A 237 2.07 15.02 -6.41
N HIS A 238 1.94 13.70 -6.25
CA HIS A 238 0.75 12.98 -6.70
C HIS A 238 -0.51 13.47 -5.99
N GLY A 239 -0.46 13.54 -4.65
CA GLY A 239 -1.59 13.97 -3.83
C GLY A 239 -2.04 15.42 -4.08
N LEU A 240 -1.08 16.34 -4.27
CA LEU A 240 -1.36 17.78 -4.35
C LEU A 240 -1.45 18.32 -5.78
N VAL A 241 -0.86 17.63 -6.77
CA VAL A 241 -0.81 18.08 -8.18
C VAL A 241 -1.58 17.13 -9.09
N VAL A 242 -1.32 15.82 -9.03
CA VAL A 242 -1.98 14.86 -9.95
C VAL A 242 -3.47 14.77 -9.65
N TYR A 243 -3.88 14.54 -8.40
CA TYR A 243 -5.31 14.49 -8.06
C TYR A 243 -6.03 15.82 -8.27
N THR A 244 -5.40 16.94 -7.92
CA THR A 244 -6.02 18.25 -8.06
C THR A 244 -6.18 18.66 -9.52
N SER A 245 -5.18 18.37 -10.37
CA SER A 245 -5.27 18.58 -11.81
C SER A 245 -6.34 17.68 -12.43
N LEU A 246 -6.39 16.40 -12.06
CA LEU A 246 -7.41 15.45 -12.53
C LEU A 246 -8.83 15.92 -12.16
N LEU A 247 -9.03 16.35 -10.92
CA LEU A 247 -10.32 16.88 -10.47
C LEU A 247 -10.71 18.13 -11.28
N ARG A 248 -9.78 19.09 -11.43
CA ARG A 248 -10.03 20.35 -12.13
C ARG A 248 -10.37 20.11 -13.60
N THR A 249 -9.65 19.22 -14.28
CA THR A 249 -9.84 18.98 -15.72
C THR A 249 -11.12 18.20 -16.01
N LEU A 250 -11.51 17.26 -15.15
CA LEU A 250 -12.69 16.42 -15.40
C LEU A 250 -14.00 16.98 -14.85
N THR A 251 -13.96 17.94 -13.92
CA THR A 251 -15.17 18.47 -13.26
C THR A 251 -15.30 19.99 -13.29
N GLY A 252 -14.21 20.72 -13.54
CA GLY A 252 -14.17 22.18 -13.41
C GLY A 252 -14.29 22.68 -11.96
N LEU A 253 -14.36 21.81 -10.96
CA LEU A 253 -14.44 22.18 -9.54
C LEU A 253 -13.13 22.79 -9.04
N SER A 254 -13.17 23.47 -7.90
CA SER A 254 -11.98 24.03 -7.23
C SER A 254 -11.32 22.98 -6.34
N PRO A 255 -10.10 22.49 -6.66
CA PRO A 255 -9.46 21.42 -5.89
C PRO A 255 -9.07 21.82 -4.47
N VAL A 256 -8.87 23.12 -4.23
CA VAL A 256 -8.54 23.65 -2.90
C VAL A 256 -9.62 23.30 -1.89
N VAL A 257 -10.89 23.27 -2.31
CA VAL A 257 -12.02 22.95 -1.44
C VAL A 257 -11.97 21.50 -0.98
N LEU A 258 -11.67 20.56 -1.90
CA LEU A 258 -11.45 19.16 -1.55
C LEU A 258 -10.31 19.01 -0.54
N LEU A 259 -9.16 19.61 -0.82
CA LEU A 259 -7.98 19.54 0.07
C LEU A 259 -8.29 20.09 1.47
N GLN A 260 -9.00 21.21 1.58
CA GLN A 260 -9.38 21.80 2.86
C GLN A 260 -10.33 20.90 3.66
N LYS A 261 -11.28 20.25 3.00
CA LYS A 261 -12.26 19.36 3.63
C LYS A 261 -11.67 18.02 4.07
N MET A 262 -10.58 17.57 3.44
CA MET A 262 -9.88 16.33 3.75
C MET A 262 -8.97 16.38 4.99
N ARG A 263 -8.72 17.56 5.59
CA ARG A 263 -7.75 17.72 6.71
C ARG A 263 -7.99 16.76 7.89
N ARG A 264 -9.25 16.50 8.26
CA ARG A 264 -9.60 15.55 9.33
C ARG A 264 -9.30 14.10 8.93
N VAL A 265 -9.64 13.73 7.69
CA VAL A 265 -9.35 12.42 7.11
C VAL A 265 -7.84 12.19 7.08
N TRP A 266 -7.06 13.20 6.66
CA TRP A 266 -5.61 13.12 6.63
C TRP A 266 -4.98 12.90 7.99
N ALA A 267 -5.41 13.64 9.02
CA ALA A 267 -4.89 13.45 10.37
C ALA A 267 -5.13 12.01 10.86
N PHE A 268 -6.32 11.46 10.58
CA PHE A 268 -6.65 10.10 10.96
C PHE A 268 -5.90 9.05 10.11
N ALA A 269 -5.88 9.20 8.79
CA ALA A 269 -5.14 8.32 7.87
C ALA A 269 -3.65 8.28 8.17
N PHE A 270 -3.05 9.44 8.43
CA PHE A 270 -1.65 9.55 8.83
C PHE A 270 -1.42 8.79 10.14
N SER A 271 -2.24 9.05 11.15
CA SER A 271 -2.06 8.39 12.45
C SER A 271 -2.29 6.88 12.43
N THR A 272 -3.18 6.38 11.58
CA THR A 272 -3.51 4.95 11.53
C THR A 272 -2.67 4.19 10.52
N ALA A 273 -2.19 4.83 9.46
CA ALA A 273 -1.62 4.21 8.27
C ALA A 273 -2.51 3.10 7.67
N SER A 274 -3.84 3.27 7.79
CA SER A 274 -4.82 2.30 7.29
C SER A 274 -5.96 3.01 6.58
N SER A 275 -6.06 2.80 5.26
CA SER A 275 -7.21 3.28 4.48
C SER A 275 -8.50 2.64 4.99
N GLY A 276 -8.46 1.37 5.41
CA GLY A 276 -9.62 0.65 5.95
C GLY A 276 -10.10 1.19 7.29
N ALA A 277 -9.17 1.50 8.21
CA ALA A 277 -9.53 2.14 9.48
C ALA A 277 -10.10 3.55 9.26
N THR A 278 -9.64 4.24 8.22
CA THR A 278 -10.09 5.61 7.89
C THR A 278 -11.42 5.65 7.15
N LEU A 279 -11.90 4.50 6.64
CA LEU A 279 -13.08 4.39 5.79
C LEU A 279 -14.32 5.13 6.33
N PRO A 280 -14.73 5.01 7.60
CA PRO A 280 -15.93 5.69 8.10
C PRO A 280 -15.83 7.23 8.02
N ILE A 281 -14.64 7.77 8.27
CA ILE A 281 -14.38 9.21 8.26
C ILE A 281 -14.28 9.72 6.82
N THR A 282 -13.63 8.96 5.93
CA THR A 282 -13.61 9.27 4.49
C THR A 282 -15.01 9.27 3.92
N LEU A 283 -15.81 8.24 4.19
CA LEU A 283 -17.17 8.10 3.69
C LEU A 283 -18.06 9.26 4.15
N ARG A 284 -18.04 9.58 5.46
CA ARG A 284 -18.78 10.75 5.99
C ARG A 284 -18.32 12.05 5.33
N THR A 285 -17.01 12.26 5.16
CA THR A 285 -16.48 13.46 4.51
C THR A 285 -16.93 13.58 3.06
N VAL A 286 -16.87 12.48 2.30
CA VAL A 286 -17.28 12.43 0.90
C VAL A 286 -18.79 12.70 0.77
N GLU A 287 -19.61 12.06 1.60
CA GLU A 287 -21.07 12.24 1.56
C GLU A 287 -21.53 13.62 2.05
N LYS A 288 -21.04 14.03 3.23
CA LYS A 288 -21.60 15.18 3.96
C LYS A 288 -20.86 16.48 3.71
N ARG A 289 -19.58 16.43 3.33
CA ARG A 289 -18.77 17.62 3.08
C ARG A 289 -18.49 17.84 1.62
N LEU A 290 -18.30 16.79 0.82
CA LEU A 290 -18.05 16.92 -0.61
C LEU A 290 -19.34 16.85 -1.45
N GLY A 291 -20.50 16.55 -0.85
CA GLY A 291 -21.78 16.55 -1.54
C GLY A 291 -21.99 15.36 -2.48
N VAL A 292 -21.19 14.30 -2.33
CA VAL A 292 -21.32 13.08 -3.14
C VAL A 292 -22.53 12.28 -2.64
N SER A 293 -23.37 11.81 -3.56
CA SER A 293 -24.51 10.97 -3.19
C SER A 293 -24.07 9.70 -2.44
N LYS A 294 -24.91 9.23 -1.51
CA LYS A 294 -24.67 7.98 -0.75
C LYS A 294 -24.42 6.77 -1.66
N SER A 295 -25.08 6.72 -2.82
CA SER A 295 -24.90 5.62 -3.79
C SER A 295 -23.50 5.62 -4.41
N VAL A 296 -22.96 6.78 -4.77
CA VAL A 296 -21.60 6.85 -5.31
C VAL A 296 -20.56 6.69 -4.19
N ALA A 297 -20.73 7.38 -3.07
CA ALA A 297 -19.79 7.33 -1.94
C ALA A 297 -19.70 5.93 -1.33
N GLY A 298 -20.85 5.31 -1.05
CA GLY A 298 -20.95 3.98 -0.43
C GLY A 298 -20.46 2.84 -1.32
N PHE A 299 -20.22 3.10 -2.61
CA PHE A 299 -19.57 2.15 -3.51
C PHE A 299 -18.09 2.51 -3.74
N SER A 300 -17.81 3.73 -4.20
CA SER A 300 -16.48 4.13 -4.68
C SER A 300 -15.44 4.21 -3.57
N VAL A 301 -15.81 4.67 -2.36
CA VAL A 301 -14.86 4.84 -1.26
C VAL A 301 -14.47 3.50 -0.63
N PRO A 302 -15.40 2.58 -0.29
CA PRO A 302 -15.01 1.24 0.18
C PRO A 302 -14.21 0.45 -0.86
N LEU A 303 -14.57 0.58 -2.14
CA LEU A 303 -13.82 -0.05 -3.23
C LEU A 303 -12.41 0.57 -3.38
N GLY A 304 -12.30 1.89 -3.25
CA GLY A 304 -11.02 2.61 -3.30
C GLY A 304 -10.08 2.20 -2.18
N ALA A 305 -10.60 2.02 -0.97
CA ALA A 305 -9.79 1.60 0.17
C ALA A 305 -9.01 0.29 -0.08
N THR A 306 -9.48 -0.58 -0.98
CA THR A 306 -8.81 -1.82 -1.36
C THR A 306 -8.09 -1.76 -2.72
N ILE A 307 -8.61 -0.99 -3.69
CA ILE A 307 -8.09 -0.98 -5.06
C ILE A 307 -7.16 0.19 -5.35
N ASN A 308 -7.48 1.35 -4.80
CA ASN A 308 -6.83 2.63 -5.07
C ASN A 308 -5.65 2.84 -4.13
N MET A 309 -4.55 2.17 -4.44
CA MET A 309 -3.33 2.25 -3.67
C MET A 309 -2.21 2.97 -4.41
N ASP A 310 -2.52 4.13 -5.00
CA ASP A 310 -1.56 4.97 -5.73
C ASP A 310 -0.29 5.28 -4.95
N GLY A 311 -0.40 5.62 -3.66
CA GLY A 311 0.74 5.86 -2.79
C GLY A 311 1.60 4.61 -2.61
N THR A 312 0.97 3.44 -2.54
CA THR A 312 1.68 2.15 -2.52
C THR A 312 2.36 1.88 -3.84
N ALA A 313 1.71 2.16 -4.97
CA ALA A 313 2.26 1.99 -6.31
C ALA A 313 3.45 2.93 -6.57
N ILE A 314 3.39 4.18 -6.08
CA ILE A 314 4.52 5.11 -6.09
C ILE A 314 5.69 4.53 -5.31
N MET A 315 5.45 4.06 -4.08
CA MET A 315 6.53 3.44 -3.31
C MET A 315 7.10 2.22 -4.02
N GLN A 316 6.26 1.36 -4.60
CA GLN A 316 6.75 0.20 -5.33
C GLN A 316 7.66 0.61 -6.50
N GLY A 317 7.30 1.65 -7.25
CA GLY A 317 8.15 2.20 -8.31
C GLY A 317 9.48 2.74 -7.79
N VAL A 318 9.45 3.63 -6.79
CA VAL A 318 10.66 4.24 -6.23
C VAL A 318 11.57 3.19 -5.57
N ALA A 319 11.00 2.28 -4.78
CA ALA A 319 11.73 1.22 -4.08
C ALA A 319 12.37 0.23 -5.06
N THR A 320 11.68 -0.12 -6.15
CA THR A 320 12.25 -0.99 -7.19
C THR A 320 13.50 -0.38 -7.80
N VAL A 321 13.44 0.90 -8.19
CA VAL A 321 14.61 1.59 -8.77
C VAL A 321 15.72 1.76 -7.74
N PHE A 322 15.39 2.11 -6.50
CA PHE A 322 16.34 2.20 -5.41
C PHE A 322 17.09 0.88 -5.21
N ILE A 323 16.36 -0.23 -5.04
CA ILE A 323 16.94 -1.56 -4.84
C ILE A 323 17.76 -1.98 -6.06
N ALA A 324 17.27 -1.76 -7.28
CA ALA A 324 18.04 -2.06 -8.49
C ALA A 324 19.39 -1.33 -8.50
N GLN A 325 19.41 -0.04 -8.15
CA GLN A 325 20.63 0.75 -8.08
C GLN A 325 21.58 0.28 -6.99
N VAL A 326 21.07 -0.03 -5.80
CA VAL A 326 21.88 -0.54 -4.68
C VAL A 326 22.54 -1.88 -5.00
N TYR A 327 21.86 -2.75 -5.76
CA TYR A 327 22.40 -4.04 -6.20
C TYR A 327 23.15 -3.98 -7.53
N GLY A 328 23.32 -2.79 -8.12
CA GLY A 328 24.02 -2.62 -9.41
C GLY A 328 23.30 -3.28 -10.60
N VAL A 329 21.98 -3.46 -10.51
CA VAL A 329 21.16 -4.03 -11.59
C VAL A 329 20.57 -2.91 -12.43
N ASP A 330 20.89 -2.91 -13.73
CA ASP A 330 20.24 -2.02 -14.69
C ASP A 330 18.86 -2.55 -15.08
N LEU A 331 17.82 -1.75 -14.82
CA LEU A 331 16.46 -2.09 -15.23
C LEU A 331 16.26 -1.86 -16.72
N THR A 332 15.96 -2.94 -17.45
CA THR A 332 15.57 -2.89 -18.85
C THR A 332 14.17 -2.27 -19.01
N SER A 333 13.86 -1.76 -20.20
CA SER A 333 12.52 -1.24 -20.53
C SER A 333 11.42 -2.28 -20.31
N GLY A 334 11.72 -3.57 -20.52
CA GLY A 334 10.80 -4.67 -20.24
C GLY A 334 10.51 -4.83 -18.75
N GLN A 335 11.54 -4.80 -17.90
CA GLN A 335 11.37 -4.85 -16.45
C GLN A 335 10.62 -3.63 -15.91
N ILE A 336 10.88 -2.43 -16.44
CA ILE A 336 10.14 -1.21 -16.08
C ILE A 336 8.65 -1.37 -16.39
N LEU A 337 8.31 -1.86 -17.58
CA LEU A 337 6.92 -2.12 -17.95
C LEU A 337 6.29 -3.19 -17.03
N MET A 338 7.03 -4.24 -16.70
CA MET A 338 6.57 -5.26 -15.76
C MET A 338 6.29 -4.72 -14.37
N VAL A 339 7.11 -3.79 -13.89
CA VAL A 339 6.91 -3.10 -12.61
C VAL A 339 5.63 -2.28 -12.66
N VAL A 340 5.40 -1.51 -13.74
CA VAL A 340 4.15 -0.74 -13.92
C VAL A 340 2.93 -1.66 -13.89
N LEU A 341 2.93 -2.72 -14.69
CA LEU A 341 1.80 -3.66 -14.78
C LEU A 341 1.56 -4.40 -13.46
N THR A 342 2.63 -4.93 -12.85
CA THR A 342 2.53 -5.69 -11.62
C THR A 342 2.10 -4.81 -10.45
N ALA A 343 2.68 -3.61 -10.30
CA ALA A 343 2.30 -2.68 -9.25
C ALA A 343 0.85 -2.21 -9.39
N THR A 344 0.42 -1.90 -10.61
CA THR A 344 -0.96 -1.47 -10.90
C THR A 344 -1.97 -2.58 -10.58
N LEU A 345 -1.66 -3.82 -10.95
CA LEU A 345 -2.56 -4.95 -10.67
C LEU A 345 -2.50 -5.40 -9.20
N ALA A 346 -1.33 -5.33 -8.58
CA ALA A 346 -1.15 -5.63 -7.15
C ALA A 346 -1.91 -4.63 -6.27
N SER A 347 -2.09 -3.37 -6.72
CA SER A 347 -2.86 -2.37 -5.99
C SER A 347 -4.31 -2.82 -5.75
N ILE A 348 -4.90 -3.57 -6.69
CA ILE A 348 -6.31 -4.02 -6.66
C ILE A 348 -6.57 -5.04 -5.52
N GLY A 349 -5.53 -5.75 -5.07
CA GLY A 349 -5.62 -6.80 -4.03
C GLY A 349 -4.89 -6.47 -2.74
N THR A 350 -4.43 -5.23 -2.58
CA THR A 350 -3.68 -4.86 -1.37
C THR A 350 -4.69 -4.59 -0.24
N ALA A 351 -4.50 -5.19 0.94
CA ALA A 351 -5.36 -4.87 2.09
C ALA A 351 -5.11 -3.45 2.58
N ALA A 352 -6.18 -2.81 3.00
CA ALA A 352 -6.25 -1.43 3.46
C ALA A 352 -5.64 -1.21 4.87
N VAL A 353 -4.53 -1.86 5.19
CA VAL A 353 -3.96 -1.99 6.53
C VAL A 353 -2.44 -1.73 6.54
N PRO A 354 -1.85 -1.33 7.68
CA PRO A 354 -0.47 -0.86 7.73
C PRO A 354 0.53 -1.93 7.28
N GLY A 355 1.58 -1.49 6.58
CA GLY A 355 2.71 -2.35 6.20
C GLY A 355 2.44 -3.34 5.05
N VAL A 356 1.22 -3.46 4.53
CA VAL A 356 0.91 -4.39 3.42
C VAL A 356 1.62 -3.99 2.13
N GLY A 357 1.90 -2.69 1.94
CA GLY A 357 2.66 -2.19 0.79
C GLY A 357 4.05 -2.81 0.63
N LEU A 358 4.76 -3.10 1.73
CA LEU A 358 6.07 -3.77 1.66
C LEU A 358 5.95 -5.23 1.26
N ILE A 359 4.83 -5.86 1.60
CA ILE A 359 4.58 -7.24 1.23
C ILE A 359 4.28 -7.35 -0.27
N THR A 360 3.52 -6.39 -0.81
CA THR A 360 3.26 -6.34 -2.26
C THR A 360 4.45 -5.81 -3.06
N LEU A 361 5.36 -5.04 -2.45
CA LEU A 361 6.66 -4.72 -3.06
C LEU A 361 7.50 -5.97 -3.31
N ALA A 362 7.56 -6.92 -2.37
CA ALA A 362 8.29 -8.17 -2.56
C ALA A 362 7.87 -8.90 -3.86
N LEU A 363 6.57 -8.84 -4.19
CA LEU A 363 6.04 -9.34 -5.44
C LEU A 363 6.61 -8.57 -6.65
N VAL A 364 6.54 -7.23 -6.62
CA VAL A 364 7.02 -6.38 -7.72
C VAL A 364 8.50 -6.62 -8.01
N LEU A 365 9.33 -6.73 -6.96
CA LEU A 365 10.76 -7.03 -7.09
C LEU A 365 11.01 -8.39 -7.73
N GLN A 366 10.29 -9.42 -7.30
CA GLN A 366 10.43 -10.76 -7.86
C GLN A 366 10.10 -10.79 -9.38
N GLN A 367 9.07 -10.05 -9.80
CA GLN A 367 8.70 -9.92 -11.22
C GLN A 367 9.71 -9.10 -12.02
N ALA A 368 10.37 -8.13 -11.38
CA ALA A 368 11.47 -7.38 -11.97
C ALA A 368 12.79 -8.17 -12.00
N GLY A 369 12.84 -9.38 -11.42
CA GLY A 369 14.08 -10.16 -11.29
C GLY A 369 15.07 -9.54 -10.31
N LEU A 370 14.57 -8.92 -9.24
CA LEU A 370 15.34 -8.29 -8.16
C LEU A 370 15.26 -9.10 -6.86
N PRO A 371 16.27 -8.99 -5.97
CA PRO A 371 16.27 -9.69 -4.69
C PRO A 371 15.23 -9.08 -3.75
N VAL A 372 14.39 -9.94 -3.17
CA VAL A 372 13.34 -9.55 -2.21
C VAL A 372 13.97 -9.11 -0.89
N GLU A 373 15.18 -9.56 -0.61
CA GLU A 373 16.00 -9.17 0.52
C GLU A 373 16.25 -7.64 0.55
N GLY A 374 16.24 -6.98 -0.60
CA GLY A 374 16.35 -5.52 -0.71
C GLY A 374 15.26 -4.74 0.03
N VAL A 375 14.10 -5.36 0.30
CA VAL A 375 13.04 -4.77 1.13
C VAL A 375 13.53 -4.46 2.55
N ALA A 376 14.49 -5.24 3.07
CA ALA A 376 15.06 -5.02 4.40
C ALA A 376 15.81 -3.68 4.51
N LEU A 377 16.29 -3.11 3.40
CA LEU A 377 17.00 -1.83 3.39
C LEU A 377 16.06 -0.65 3.68
N ILE A 378 14.82 -0.74 3.20
CA ILE A 378 13.86 0.38 3.25
C ILE A 378 12.81 0.23 4.35
N ILE A 379 12.60 -0.98 4.89
CA ILE A 379 11.58 -1.26 5.90
C ILE A 379 11.68 -0.34 7.12
N GLY A 380 12.90 0.10 7.43
CA GLY A 380 13.18 0.97 8.55
C GLY A 380 12.62 2.38 8.42
N VAL A 381 12.72 2.96 7.23
CA VAL A 381 12.21 4.32 6.93
C VAL A 381 10.77 4.30 6.43
N ASP A 382 10.29 3.13 5.99
CA ASP A 382 9.00 2.96 5.35
C ASP A 382 7.82 3.34 6.24
N ARG A 383 7.90 3.14 7.56
CA ARG A 383 6.73 3.35 8.42
C ARG A 383 6.21 4.78 8.39
N PHE A 384 7.09 5.78 8.28
CA PHE A 384 6.68 7.17 8.13
C PHE A 384 6.06 7.41 6.75
N LEU A 385 6.71 6.88 5.71
CA LEU A 385 6.24 6.97 4.34
C LEU A 385 4.87 6.28 4.20
N ASP A 386 4.61 5.19 4.92
CA ASP A 386 3.33 4.48 4.98
C ASP A 386 2.16 5.35 5.44
N MET A 387 2.41 6.22 6.44
CA MET A 387 1.43 7.18 6.91
C MET A 387 1.06 8.17 5.79
N VAL A 388 2.06 8.67 5.06
CA VAL A 388 1.86 9.59 3.94
C VAL A 388 1.19 8.90 2.74
N ARG A 389 1.61 7.66 2.42
CA ARG A 389 0.97 6.84 1.37
C ARG A 389 -0.51 6.67 1.64
N THR A 390 -0.87 6.36 2.89
CA THR A 390 -2.26 6.19 3.29
C THR A 390 -3.04 7.48 3.08
N MET A 391 -2.47 8.64 3.45
CA MET A 391 -3.10 9.93 3.17
C MET A 391 -3.33 10.16 1.67
N VAL A 392 -2.36 9.82 0.83
CA VAL A 392 -2.50 9.93 -0.64
C VAL A 392 -3.61 9.01 -1.13
N ASN A 393 -3.63 7.74 -0.71
CA ASN A 393 -4.66 6.77 -1.13
C ASN A 393 -6.07 7.25 -0.79
N VAL A 394 -6.34 7.66 0.46
CA VAL A 394 -7.68 8.16 0.85
C VAL A 394 -8.04 9.49 0.17
N THR A 395 -7.04 10.26 -0.28
CA THR A 395 -7.27 11.45 -1.11
C THR A 395 -7.71 11.07 -2.52
N GLY A 396 -7.11 10.02 -3.09
CA GLY A 396 -7.56 9.43 -4.35
C GLY A 396 -9.00 8.94 -4.25
N ASP A 397 -9.37 8.26 -3.15
CA ASP A 397 -10.74 7.76 -2.95
C ASP A 397 -11.77 8.90 -3.00
N ALA A 398 -11.50 9.97 -2.24
CA ALA A 398 -12.36 11.16 -2.23
C ALA A 398 -12.39 11.87 -3.58
N THR A 399 -11.25 11.96 -4.27
CA THR A 399 -11.13 12.61 -5.57
C THR A 399 -11.93 11.85 -6.64
N VAL A 400 -11.75 10.54 -6.73
CA VAL A 400 -12.46 9.69 -7.70
C VAL A 400 -13.95 9.65 -7.40
N ALA A 401 -14.35 9.50 -6.13
CA ALA A 401 -15.76 9.56 -5.74
C ALA A 401 -16.42 10.87 -6.20
N THR A 402 -15.72 11.99 -6.03
CA THR A 402 -16.21 13.33 -6.45
C THR A 402 -16.32 13.44 -7.97
N ILE A 403 -15.31 12.97 -8.72
CA ILE A 403 -15.31 12.98 -10.19
C ILE A 403 -16.46 12.12 -10.73
N VAL A 404 -16.61 10.90 -10.23
CA VAL A 404 -17.66 9.98 -10.68
C VAL A 404 -19.04 10.56 -10.37
N ALA A 405 -19.24 11.10 -9.17
CA ALA A 405 -20.51 11.74 -8.82
C ALA A 405 -20.83 12.94 -9.73
N HIS A 406 -19.83 13.77 -10.05
CA HIS A 406 -20.02 14.88 -10.98
C HIS A 406 -20.45 14.37 -12.37
N GLN A 407 -19.74 13.37 -12.91
CA GLN A 407 -20.01 12.81 -14.23
C GLN A 407 -21.35 12.04 -14.31
N GLU A 408 -21.86 11.56 -13.18
CA GLU A 408 -23.15 10.87 -13.04
C GLU A 408 -24.29 11.83 -12.64
N GLY A 409 -24.03 13.13 -12.48
CA GLY A 409 -25.03 14.11 -12.04
C GLY A 409 -25.52 13.89 -10.60
N GLN A 410 -24.69 13.27 -9.76
CA GLN A 410 -24.97 12.90 -8.36
C GLN A 410 -24.07 13.65 -7.36
N LEU A 411 -23.58 14.81 -7.75
CA LEU A 411 -22.81 15.71 -6.91
C LEU A 411 -23.65 16.94 -6.58
N ASP A 412 -23.86 17.20 -5.30
CA ASP A 412 -24.38 18.46 -4.78
C ASP A 412 -23.23 19.49 -4.74
N GLN A 413 -23.23 20.41 -5.70
CA GLN A 413 -22.19 21.44 -5.80
C GLN A 413 -22.30 22.51 -4.72
N ASP A 414 -23.50 22.75 -4.17
CA ASP A 414 -23.69 23.74 -3.11
C ASP A 414 -23.03 23.23 -1.83
N ILE A 415 -23.24 21.95 -1.48
CA ILE A 415 -22.52 21.29 -0.39
C ILE A 415 -21.02 21.27 -0.67
N TYR A 416 -20.59 20.96 -1.91
CA TYR A 416 -19.18 20.96 -2.26
C TYR A 416 -18.53 22.31 -2.02
N LEU A 417 -19.18 23.42 -2.39
CA LEU A 417 -18.64 24.77 -2.28
C LEU A 417 -18.78 25.38 -0.89
N ASP A 418 -19.68 24.88 -0.03
CA ASP A 418 -19.84 25.36 1.34
C ASP A 418 -18.64 24.95 2.23
N PRO A 419 -17.78 25.89 2.69
CA PRO A 419 -16.66 25.56 3.58
C PRO A 419 -17.12 24.98 4.93
N ASN A 420 -18.35 25.27 5.37
CA ASN A 420 -18.91 24.87 6.67
C ASN A 420 -19.72 23.56 6.63
N ALA A 421 -19.82 22.89 5.48
CA ALA A 421 -20.54 21.63 5.37
C ALA A 421 -20.07 20.59 6.41
N ASP A 422 -21.01 20.01 7.16
CA ASP A 422 -20.81 19.03 8.26
C ASP A 422 -19.87 19.48 9.40
N HIS A 423 -19.67 20.80 9.61
CA HIS A 423 -18.82 21.27 10.72
C HIS A 423 -19.43 21.06 12.12
N GLY A 424 -20.75 20.89 12.23
CA GLY A 424 -21.50 20.82 13.51
C GLY A 424 -22.08 19.45 13.89
N GLY A 425 -21.93 18.41 13.07
CA GLY A 425 -22.60 17.12 13.26
C GLY A 425 -22.05 16.22 14.37
N ASP A 426 -21.26 16.77 15.30
CA ASP A 426 -20.69 16.05 16.45
C ASP A 426 -21.35 16.46 17.79
N LEU A 427 -22.45 17.24 17.75
CA LEU A 427 -23.15 17.76 18.95
C LEU A 427 -24.57 17.19 19.19
N GLU A 428 -25.07 16.30 18.34
CA GLU A 428 -26.37 15.64 18.56
C GLU A 428 -26.20 14.11 18.54
N GLU A 429 -25.71 13.55 19.65
CA GLU A 429 -26.21 12.25 20.06
C GLU A 429 -27.71 12.42 20.37
N PRO A 430 -28.61 11.55 19.86
CA PRO A 430 -30.00 11.62 20.27
C PRO A 430 -30.07 11.31 21.76
N GLN A 431 -30.35 12.33 22.57
CA GLN A 431 -30.78 12.14 23.94
C GLN A 431 -31.98 11.21 23.89
N THR A 432 -31.81 10.01 24.42
CA THR A 432 -32.91 9.12 24.75
C THR A 432 -33.76 9.83 25.80
N THR A 433 -34.75 10.60 25.37
CA THR A 433 -35.87 11.01 26.22
C THR A 433 -36.76 9.79 26.45
N GLY A 434 -36.28 8.89 27.31
CA GLY A 434 -37.14 7.91 27.97
C GLY A 434 -37.89 8.64 29.07
N ALA A 435 -39.04 9.23 28.73
CA ALA A 435 -40.01 9.65 29.72
C ALA A 435 -40.51 8.40 30.47
N ALA A 436 -40.30 8.40 31.78
CA ALA A 436 -41.02 7.55 32.72
C ALA A 436 -42.34 8.23 33.09
N ALA A 437 -43.41 7.42 33.14
CA ALA A 437 -44.77 7.69 33.60
C ALA A 437 -45.67 8.54 32.68
#